data_AF-A0A386ZGP8-F1
#
_entry.id   AF-A0A386ZGP8-F1
#
_cell.length_a   1.000
_cell.length_b   1.000
_cell.length_c   1.000
_cell.angle_alpha   90.00
_cell.angle_beta   90.00
_cell.angle_gamma   90.00
#
_symmetry.space_group_name_H-M   'P 1'
#
loop_
_entity.id
_entity.type
_entity.pdbx_description
1 polymer ?
#
loop_
_entity_poly.entity_id
_entity_poly.type
_entity_poly.pdbx_seq_one_letter_code
_entity_poly.pdbx_strand_id
1 'polypeptide(L)'
;MGESGDFGVRVSTLHAAATTLRDNAGALQQHSRAVGEHAFGVGHDAAGRNYAVQGNAVHQGFERAAACLHAWSTAATATADVFDRAAAEYVRIDQARAAELSGVGR
;
A
#
# COMPACT_ATOMS: atom_id res chain seq x y z
N MET A 1 -17.13 18.84 -31.18
CA MET A 1 -17.23 17.61 -31.98
C MET A 1 -16.42 16.53 -31.26
N GLY A 2 -17.12 15.69 -30.48
CA GLY A 2 -16.64 14.42 -29.94
C GLY A 2 -15.51 14.43 -28.92
N GLU A 3 -15.80 14.73 -27.65
CA GLU A 3 -15.07 14.12 -26.53
C GLU A 3 -15.39 12.62 -26.51
N SER A 4 -14.78 11.86 -27.42
CA SER A 4 -14.87 10.40 -27.41
C SER A 4 -13.82 9.85 -26.47
N GLY A 5 -14.26 9.32 -25.33
CA GLY A 5 -13.63 8.13 -24.77
C GLY A 5 -13.05 8.19 -23.36
N ASP A 6 -13.73 8.82 -22.39
CA ASP A 6 -13.52 8.50 -20.96
C ASP A 6 -14.70 7.65 -20.43
N PHE A 7 -15.08 6.62 -21.19
CA PHE A 7 -16.12 5.68 -20.78
C PHE A 7 -15.55 4.26 -20.78
N GLY A 8 -14.78 3.96 -19.74
CA GLY A 8 -14.17 2.65 -19.51
C GLY A 8 -13.07 2.74 -18.45
N VAL A 9 -13.01 1.74 -17.57
CA VAL A 9 -11.89 1.65 -16.62
C VAL A 9 -10.60 1.47 -17.39
N ARG A 10 -9.68 2.44 -17.28
CA ARG A 10 -8.35 2.35 -17.87
C ARG A 10 -7.54 1.32 -17.08
N VAL A 11 -7.44 0.10 -17.63
CA VAL A 11 -6.64 -1.01 -17.07
C VAL A 11 -5.21 -0.57 -16.73
N SER A 12 -4.61 0.25 -17.60
CA SER A 12 -3.27 0.81 -17.36
C SER A 12 -3.20 1.71 -16.13
N THR A 13 -4.25 2.50 -15.87
CA THR A 13 -4.35 3.34 -14.67
C THR A 13 -4.52 2.50 -13.40
N LEU A 14 -5.31 1.42 -13.45
CA LEU A 14 -5.41 0.48 -12.33
C LEU A 14 -4.06 -0.17 -12.00
N HIS A 15 -3.33 -0.61 -13.02
CA HIS A 15 -2.04 -1.24 -12.82
C HIS A 15 -0.99 -0.24 -12.29
N ALA A 16 -0.97 0.98 -12.83
CA ALA A 16 -0.11 2.05 -12.31
C ALA A 16 -0.41 2.35 -10.84
N ALA A 17 -1.69 2.45 -10.47
CA ALA A 17 -2.10 2.65 -9.08
C ALA A 17 -1.70 1.48 -8.17
N ALA A 18 -1.85 0.24 -8.64
CA ALA A 18 -1.41 -0.95 -7.91
C ALA A 18 0.10 -0.94 -7.64
N THR A 19 0.91 -0.61 -8.65
CA THR A 19 2.36 -0.46 -8.51
C THR A 19 2.72 0.62 -7.48
N THR A 20 2.14 1.82 -7.60
CA THR A 20 2.37 2.90 -6.63
C THR A 20 1.99 2.51 -5.21
N LEU A 21 0.87 1.79 -5.02
CA LEU A 21 0.46 1.30 -3.71
C LEU A 21 1.45 0.28 -3.13
N ARG A 22 2.04 -0.58 -3.97
CA ARG A 22 3.08 -1.52 -3.53
C ARG A 22 4.38 -0.83 -3.15
N ASP A 23 4.80 0.16 -3.92
CA ASP A 23 5.99 0.96 -3.60
C ASP A 23 5.80 1.68 -2.24
N ASN A 24 4.63 2.28 -2.06
CA ASN A 24 4.26 2.92 -0.79
C ASN A 24 4.21 1.91 0.37
N ALA A 25 3.63 0.73 0.15
CA ALA A 25 3.60 -0.34 1.15
C ALA A 25 5.02 -0.77 1.55
N GLY A 26 5.92 -0.90 0.57
CA GLY A 26 7.34 -1.20 0.79
C GLY A 26 8.04 -0.13 1.62
N ALA A 27 7.84 1.15 1.29
CA ALA A 27 8.41 2.26 2.04
C ALA A 27 7.89 2.31 3.49
N LEU A 28 6.58 2.16 3.68
CA LEU A 28 5.96 2.11 5.01
C LEU A 28 6.49 0.96 5.86
N GLN A 29 6.71 -0.21 5.25
CA GLN A 29 7.29 -1.36 5.95
C GLN A 29 8.74 -1.11 6.38
N GLN A 30 9.54 -0.47 5.53
CA GLN A 30 10.91 -0.09 5.87
C GLN A 30 10.94 0.92 7.02
N HIS A 31 10.07 1.94 6.98
CA HIS A 31 9.96 2.91 8.06
C HIS A 31 9.46 2.31 9.37
N SER A 32 8.48 1.39 9.31
CA SER A 32 7.99 0.65 10.47
C SER A 32 9.15 -0.10 11.17
N ARG A 33 9.99 -0.81 10.40
CA ARG A 33 11.18 -1.49 10.93
C ARG A 33 12.19 -0.52 11.52
N ALA A 34 12.55 0.54 10.78
CA ALA A 34 13.52 1.52 11.24
C ALA A 34 13.11 2.16 12.57
N VAL A 35 11.82 2.48 12.74
CA VAL A 35 11.28 3.03 13.98
C VAL A 35 11.27 2.00 15.11
N GLY A 36 10.93 0.75 14.83
CA GLY A 36 10.93 -0.33 15.84
C GLY A 36 12.34 -0.75 16.30
N GLU A 37 13.33 -0.74 15.40
CA GLU A 37 14.70 -1.16 15.69
C GLU A 37 15.48 -0.15 16.53
N HIS A 38 15.08 1.14 16.52
CA HIS A 38 15.74 2.21 17.28
C HIS A 38 14.93 2.62 18.51
N ALA A 39 14.63 1.65 19.37
CA ALA A 39 13.89 1.87 20.61
C ALA A 39 14.61 2.86 21.54
N PHE A 40 14.06 4.07 21.64
CA PHE A 40 14.52 5.09 22.59
C PHE A 40 14.41 4.58 24.03
N GLY A 41 15.44 4.81 24.87
CA GLY A 41 15.39 4.51 26.30
C GLY A 41 15.79 3.10 26.73
N VAL A 42 16.24 2.24 25.81
CA VAL A 42 16.82 0.92 26.13
C VAL A 42 18.31 1.08 26.48
N GLY A 43 18.60 1.73 27.61
CA GLY A 43 19.96 1.97 28.07
C GLY A 43 19.99 2.39 29.53
N HIS A 44 20.71 1.64 30.37
CA HIS A 44 20.72 1.76 31.84
C HIS A 44 21.63 2.91 32.35
N ASP A 45 21.70 3.98 31.57
CA ASP A 45 22.56 5.13 31.78
C ASP A 45 21.92 6.03 32.85
N ALA A 46 22.70 6.83 33.58
CA ALA A 46 22.19 7.65 34.67
C ALA A 46 21.07 8.64 34.26
N ALA A 47 21.02 9.04 32.98
CA ALA A 47 19.93 9.82 32.38
C ALA A 47 18.62 9.01 32.25
N GLY A 48 18.71 7.70 31.99
CA GLY A 48 17.56 6.81 31.85
C GLY A 48 16.76 6.61 33.13
N ARG A 49 17.36 6.76 34.32
CA ARG A 49 16.64 6.66 35.61
C ARG A 49 15.79 7.90 35.92
N ASN A 50 16.30 9.10 35.66
CA ASN A 50 15.60 10.35 35.96
C ASN A 50 14.49 10.67 34.96
N TYR A 51 14.59 10.11 33.73
CA TYR A 51 13.61 10.27 32.67
C TYR A 51 12.91 8.95 32.31
N ALA A 52 12.94 7.94 33.19
CA ALA A 52 12.42 6.60 32.90
C ALA A 52 10.96 6.60 32.43
N VAL A 53 10.12 7.45 33.06
CA VAL A 53 8.70 7.57 32.71
C VAL A 53 8.53 8.21 31.33
N GLN A 54 9.25 9.29 31.04
CA GLN A 54 9.21 10.00 29.77
C GLN A 54 9.81 9.14 28.65
N GLY A 55 10.91 8.44 28.92
CA GLY A 55 11.55 7.49 28.01
C GLY A 55 10.62 6.33 27.67
N ASN A 56 9.93 5.76 28.66
CA ASN A 56 8.91 4.73 28.43
C ASN A 56 7.74 5.26 27.59
N ALA A 57 7.27 6.49 27.85
CA ALA A 57 6.20 7.08 27.06
C ALA A 57 6.61 7.29 25.59
N VAL A 58 7.84 7.77 25.36
CA VAL A 58 8.42 7.93 24.02
C VAL A 58 8.58 6.58 23.33
N HIS A 59 9.12 5.57 24.02
CA HIS A 59 9.25 4.21 23.51
C HIS A 59 7.89 3.62 23.08
N GLN A 60 6.89 3.68 23.96
CA GLN A 60 5.53 3.24 23.61
C GLN A 60 4.90 4.05 22.47
N GLY A 61 5.30 5.32 22.32
CA GLY A 61 4.90 6.15 21.17
C GLY A 61 5.49 5.62 19.86
N PHE A 62 6.78 5.29 19.85
CA PHE A 62 7.44 4.70 18.69
C PHE A 62 6.90 3.32 18.33
N GLU A 63 6.64 2.46 19.32
CA GLU A 63 5.99 1.16 19.10
C GLU A 63 4.62 1.32 18.44
N ARG A 64 3.80 2.27 18.93
CA ARG A 64 2.50 2.59 18.32
C ARG A 64 2.65 3.10 16.89
N ALA A 65 3.62 3.98 16.64
CA ALA A 65 3.89 4.48 15.30
C ALA A 65 4.32 3.36 14.34
N ALA A 66 5.23 2.48 14.77
CA ALA A 66 5.67 1.32 13.99
C ALA A 66 4.50 0.40 13.65
N ALA A 67 3.61 0.11 14.61
CA ALA A 67 2.41 -0.68 14.39
C ALA A 67 1.44 -0.03 13.38
N CYS A 68 1.21 1.28 13.48
CA CYS A 68 0.38 2.02 12.53
C CYS A 68 0.96 1.98 11.11
N LEU A 69 2.28 2.19 10.96
CA LEU A 69 2.95 2.12 9.66
C LEU A 69 2.84 0.72 9.04
N HIS A 70 2.97 -0.33 9.85
CA HIS A 70 2.78 -1.70 9.40
C HIS A 70 1.35 -1.99 8.95
N ALA A 71 0.35 -1.51 9.69
CA ALA A 71 -1.06 -1.64 9.32
C ALA A 71 -1.37 -0.92 8.00
N TRP A 72 -0.84 0.29 7.80
CA TRP A 72 -0.99 1.01 6.53
C TRP A 72 -0.27 0.33 5.37
N SER A 73 0.92 -0.22 5.59
CA SER A 73 1.61 -1.04 4.58
C SER A 73 0.73 -2.21 4.12
N THR A 74 0.18 -2.97 5.08
CA THR A 74 -0.71 -4.11 4.80
C THR A 74 -1.95 -3.69 4.04
N ALA A 75 -2.60 -2.59 4.43
CA ALA A 75 -3.78 -2.06 3.75
C ALA A 75 -3.47 -1.60 2.32
N ALA A 76 -2.32 -0.94 2.10
CA ALA A 76 -1.88 -0.51 0.77
C ALA A 76 -1.61 -1.72 -0.14
N THR A 77 -0.95 -2.77 0.37
CA THR A 77 -0.76 -4.03 -0.38
C THR A 77 -2.09 -4.67 -0.75
N ALA A 78 -3.01 -4.80 0.20
CA ALA A 78 -4.34 -5.38 -0.08
C ALA A 78 -5.12 -4.59 -1.14
N THR A 79 -5.01 -3.25 -1.11
CA THR A 79 -5.64 -2.38 -2.12
C THR A 79 -5.00 -2.57 -3.50
N ALA A 80 -3.67 -2.69 -3.57
CA ALA A 80 -2.96 -2.98 -4.81
C ALA A 80 -3.42 -4.30 -5.44
N ASP A 81 -3.60 -5.34 -4.63
CA ASP A 81 -4.06 -6.66 -5.10
C ASP A 81 -5.49 -6.62 -5.65
N VAL A 82 -6.36 -5.79 -5.06
CA VAL A 82 -7.71 -5.55 -5.60
C VAL A 82 -7.64 -4.86 -6.96
N PHE A 83 -6.78 -3.85 -7.11
CA PHE A 83 -6.63 -3.13 -8.38
C PHE A 83 -6.06 -4.03 -9.49
N ASP A 84 -5.07 -4.86 -9.19
CA ASP A 84 -4.56 -5.82 -10.17
C ASP A 84 -5.59 -6.87 -10.56
N ARG A 85 -6.37 -7.38 -9.59
CA ARG A 85 -7.45 -8.32 -9.88
C ARG A 85 -8.52 -7.68 -10.77
N ALA A 86 -8.89 -6.43 -10.47
CA ALA A 86 -9.83 -5.69 -11.30
C ALA A 86 -9.28 -5.47 -12.72
N ALA A 87 -8.00 -5.09 -12.84
CA ALA A 87 -7.34 -4.91 -14.13
C ALA A 87 -7.35 -6.20 -14.97
N ALA A 88 -7.00 -7.34 -14.37
CA ALA A 88 -7.02 -8.64 -15.02
C ALA A 88 -8.43 -9.03 -15.49
N GLU A 89 -9.44 -8.77 -14.66
CA GLU A 89 -10.83 -9.08 -14.98
C GLU A 89 -11.36 -8.21 -16.13
N TYR A 90 -11.02 -6.92 -16.15
CA TYR A 90 -11.36 -6.04 -17.26
C TYR A 90 -10.73 -6.50 -18.58
N VAL A 91 -9.45 -6.90 -18.57
CA VAL A 91 -8.78 -7.46 -19.75
C VAL A 91 -9.47 -8.73 -20.24
N ARG A 92 -9.85 -9.62 -19.32
CA ARG A 92 -10.55 -10.88 -19.64
C ARG A 92 -11.90 -10.60 -20.30
N ILE A 93 -12.68 -9.66 -19.76
CA ILE A 93 -13.99 -9.28 -20.31
C ILE A 93 -13.83 -8.64 -21.69
N ASP A 94 -12.83 -7.76 -21.86
CA ASP A 94 -12.56 -7.09 -23.13
C ASP A 94 -12.21 -8.10 -24.24
N GLN A 95 -11.32 -9.04 -23.94
CA GLN A 95 -10.96 -10.13 -24.86
C GLN A 95 -12.15 -11.02 -25.22
N ALA A 96 -12.99 -11.37 -24.24
CA ALA A 96 -14.18 -12.19 -24.49
C ALA A 96 -15.17 -11.47 -25.43
N ARG A 97 -15.43 -10.18 -25.20
CA ARG A 97 -16.29 -9.37 -26.06
C ARG A 97 -15.72 -9.18 -27.47
N ALA A 98 -14.41 -8.97 -27.58
CA ALA A 98 -13.74 -8.87 -28.88
C ALA A 98 -13.87 -10.17 -29.68
N ALA A 99 -13.78 -11.32 -29.02
CA ALA A 99 -13.95 -12.63 -29.66
C ALA A 99 -15.40 -12.86 -30.14
N GLU A 100 -16.39 -12.50 -29.31
CA GLU A 100 -17.81 -12.58 -29.68
C GLU A 100 -18.14 -11.70 -30.91
N LEU A 101 -17.69 -10.45 -30.91
CA LEU A 101 -17.88 -9.53 -32.05
C LEU A 101 -17.22 -10.05 -33.34
N SER A 102 -16.02 -10.62 -33.22
CA SER A 102 -15.30 -11.21 -34.35
C SER A 102 -15.95 -12.49 -34.88
N GLY A 103 -16.69 -13.20 -34.04
CA GLY A 103 -17.45 -14.41 -34.39
C GLY A 103 -18.78 -14.12 -35.09
N VAL A 104 -19.44 -13.01 -34.75
CA VAL A 104 -20.71 -12.56 -35.37
C VAL A 104 -20.49 -11.95 -36.76
N GLY A 105 -19.28 -11.46 -37.06
CA GLY A 105 -18.93 -10.89 -38.36
C GLY A 105 -18.62 -11.90 -39.47
N ARG A 106 -18.87 -13.20 -39.26
CA ARG A 106 -18.60 -14.28 -40.21
C ARG A 106 -19.89 -15.03 -40.55
#